data_AF-G1XHP8-F1
#
_entry.id   AF-G1XHP8-F1
#
_cell.length_a   1.000
_cell.length_b   1.000
_cell.length_c   1.000
_cell.angle_alpha   90.00
_cell.angle_beta   90.00
_cell.angle_gamma   90.00
#
_symmetry.space_group_name_H-M   'P 1'
#
loop_
_entity.id
_entity.type
_entity.pdbx_description
1 polymer ?
#
loop_
_entity_poly.entity_id
_entity_poly.type
_entity_poly.pdbx_seq_one_letter_code
_entity_poly.pdbx_strand_id
1 'polypeptide(L)'
;MSHTGIPFPQRIADRAGNKRLDSQTQGYRGKCRISTRYLRFNNGRVFSEAKVREWRNIFSLGGCDRYSKDLVLAAIVSHDQLSELDFDGNMIQQASSNIECLYGREMITAAQDYLPLRDDWCTLGPNETVQEFLKAEFLERSVRKDEFTDGEIFRKIRLYAQEGNFESSRKWWSRLSPTKANNLKQLLKNNSLSSKFDSLLKFPGLWPDIQLGMFHTLHGAKCPEVWPFQYQAGYGISVD
;
A
#
# COMPACT_ATOMS: atom_id res chain seq x y z
N MET A 1 26.82 -3.13 -23.83
CA MET A 1 25.80 -3.70 -22.93
C MET A 1 25.17 -2.55 -22.18
N SER A 2 23.96 -2.17 -22.56
CA SER A 2 23.32 -0.90 -22.20
C SER A 2 22.87 -0.87 -20.74
N HIS A 3 23.31 0.16 -20.02
CA HIS A 3 22.82 0.55 -18.72
C HIS A 3 21.36 1.00 -18.80
N THR A 4 20.43 0.20 -18.29
CA THR A 4 19.05 0.64 -18.07
C THR A 4 18.87 0.98 -16.60
N GLY A 5 18.99 2.28 -16.29
CA GLY A 5 18.49 2.82 -15.03
C GLY A 5 17.02 2.47 -14.86
N ILE A 6 16.62 2.11 -13.64
CA ILE A 6 15.24 1.77 -13.28
C ILE A 6 14.34 2.95 -13.72
N PRO A 7 13.39 2.75 -14.64
CA PRO A 7 12.56 3.84 -15.13
C PRO A 7 11.66 4.34 -14.01
N PHE A 8 11.75 5.64 -13.74
CA PHE A 8 10.81 6.36 -12.89
C PHE A 8 9.40 6.27 -13.48
N PRO A 9 8.37 6.07 -12.66
CA PRO A 9 7.04 5.79 -13.19
C PRO A 9 6.30 7.02 -13.70
N GLN A 10 5.65 6.84 -14.86
CA GLN A 10 4.63 7.73 -15.39
C GLN A 10 3.23 7.36 -14.88
N ARG A 11 2.34 8.35 -14.83
CA ARG A 11 0.94 8.27 -14.38
C ARG A 11 0.16 7.25 -15.22
N ILE A 12 -0.53 6.32 -14.58
CA ILE A 12 -1.48 5.42 -15.24
C ILE A 12 -2.84 5.64 -14.61
N ALA A 13 -3.83 6.01 -15.42
CA ALA A 13 -5.23 6.01 -15.06
C ALA A 13 -5.86 4.64 -15.33
N ASP A 14 -6.76 4.27 -14.44
CA ASP A 14 -7.76 3.20 -14.42
C ASP A 14 -7.75 2.22 -15.61
N ARG A 15 -7.31 0.98 -15.35
CA ARG A 15 -7.73 -0.18 -16.15
C ARG A 15 -8.79 -0.95 -15.36
N ALA A 16 -9.86 -1.30 -16.06
CA ALA A 16 -11.01 -2.06 -15.56
C ALA A 16 -10.58 -3.17 -14.58
N GLY A 17 -10.90 -2.96 -13.31
CA GLY A 17 -10.63 -3.90 -12.22
C GLY A 17 -11.52 -5.13 -12.37
N ASN A 18 -11.07 -6.10 -13.19
CA ASN A 18 -11.75 -7.38 -13.31
C ASN A 18 -11.57 -8.20 -12.01
N LYS A 19 -12.73 -8.56 -11.43
CA LYS A 19 -13.00 -9.68 -10.51
C LYS A 19 -11.78 -10.28 -9.82
N ARG A 20 -11.31 -9.69 -8.71
CA ARG A 20 -10.46 -10.41 -7.76
C ARG A 20 -10.73 -10.07 -6.28
N LEU A 21 -11.04 -11.15 -5.57
CA LEU A 21 -10.66 -11.56 -4.21
C LEU A 21 -11.61 -11.39 -3.02
N ASP A 22 -11.71 -12.56 -2.36
CA ASP A 22 -11.78 -12.94 -0.95
C ASP A 22 -13.11 -12.92 -0.18
N SER A 23 -13.70 -14.12 -0.19
CA SER A 23 -14.75 -14.64 0.68
C SER A 23 -14.16 -15.20 1.98
N GLN A 24 -14.05 -14.39 3.03
CA GLN A 24 -13.76 -14.93 4.39
C GLN A 24 -14.61 -14.31 5.52
N THR A 25 -15.49 -13.34 5.23
CA THR A 25 -16.34 -12.73 6.25
C THR A 25 -17.79 -13.15 6.06
N GLN A 26 -18.36 -13.79 7.09
CA GLN A 26 -19.79 -14.09 7.17
C GLN A 26 -20.58 -12.78 7.12
N GLY A 27 -21.51 -12.63 6.17
CA GLY A 27 -22.30 -11.40 5.95
C GLY A 27 -21.78 -10.47 4.84
N TYR A 28 -20.63 -10.77 4.22
CA TYR A 28 -20.14 -10.02 3.06
C TYR A 28 -20.94 -10.41 1.79
N ARG A 29 -21.63 -9.43 1.19
CA ARG A 29 -22.47 -9.65 -0.01
C ARG A 29 -21.78 -9.34 -1.33
N GLY A 30 -20.58 -8.75 -1.29
CA GLY A 30 -19.83 -8.35 -2.48
C GLY A 30 -19.48 -6.88 -2.46
N LYS A 31 -19.22 -6.31 -3.65
CA LYS A 31 -18.83 -4.92 -3.84
C LYS A 31 -19.90 -4.19 -4.65
N CYS A 32 -20.32 -3.00 -4.21
CA CYS A 32 -21.24 -2.15 -4.98
C CYS A 32 -20.62 -0.77 -5.24
N ARG A 33 -21.13 -0.06 -6.26
CA ARG A 33 -20.73 1.32 -6.59
C ARG A 33 -21.79 2.28 -6.08
N ILE A 34 -21.38 3.25 -5.27
CA ILE A 34 -22.28 4.27 -4.76
C ILE A 34 -21.67 5.65 -4.90
N SER A 35 -22.52 6.66 -5.10
CA SER A 35 -22.07 8.05 -5.00
C SER A 35 -21.68 8.40 -3.56
N THR A 36 -20.56 9.09 -3.43
CA THR A 36 -20.00 9.58 -2.15
C THR A 36 -20.96 10.49 -1.38
N ARG A 37 -21.95 11.09 -2.05
CA ARG A 37 -22.99 11.94 -1.43
C ARG A 37 -23.85 11.20 -0.40
N TYR A 38 -24.04 9.90 -0.58
CA TYR A 38 -24.86 9.04 0.28
C TYR A 38 -24.09 8.48 1.48
N LEU A 39 -22.79 8.75 1.58
CA LEU A 39 -21.96 8.24 2.66
C LEU A 39 -21.98 9.18 3.87
N ARG A 40 -21.95 8.60 5.06
CA ARG A 40 -21.79 9.32 6.33
C ARG A 40 -20.71 8.66 7.18
N PHE A 41 -19.94 9.48 7.88
CA PHE A 41 -18.81 9.06 8.70
C PHE A 41 -19.01 9.60 10.12
N ASN A 42 -19.87 8.93 10.89
CA ASN A 42 -20.33 9.42 12.21
C ASN A 42 -19.74 8.63 13.40
N ASN A 43 -18.71 7.83 13.15
CA ASN A 43 -18.06 6.95 14.13
C ASN A 43 -17.21 7.66 15.22
N GLY A 44 -17.37 8.97 15.41
CA GLY A 44 -16.61 9.77 16.39
C GLY A 44 -15.11 9.91 16.11
N ARG A 45 -14.58 9.40 14.98
CA ARG A 45 -13.13 9.50 14.69
C ARG A 45 -12.76 10.91 14.26
N VAL A 46 -11.72 11.44 14.89
CA VAL A 46 -11.10 12.71 14.51
C VAL A 46 -10.53 12.61 13.11
N PHE A 47 -10.83 13.60 12.27
CA PHE A 47 -10.28 13.69 10.93
C PHE A 47 -8.78 13.97 10.99
N SER A 48 -8.01 13.23 10.18
CA SER A 48 -6.54 13.30 10.22
C SER A 48 -5.95 13.72 8.88
N GLU A 49 -5.55 14.99 8.79
CA GLU A 49 -4.83 15.54 7.63
C GLU A 49 -3.54 14.77 7.31
N ALA A 50 -2.85 14.24 8.32
CA ALA A 50 -1.68 13.41 8.11
C ALA A 50 -2.00 12.14 7.31
N LYS A 51 -3.16 11.52 7.58
CA LYS A 51 -3.63 10.32 6.85
C LYS A 51 -4.10 10.68 5.44
N VAL A 52 -4.69 11.86 5.24
CA VAL A 52 -5.02 12.36 3.90
C VAL A 52 -3.75 12.49 3.06
N ARG A 53 -2.68 13.08 3.61
CA ARG A 53 -1.38 13.18 2.92
C ARG A 53 -0.79 11.81 2.59
N GLU A 54 -0.92 10.85 3.50
CA GLU A 54 -0.50 9.47 3.26
C GLU A 54 -1.26 8.84 2.10
N TRP A 55 -2.60 8.96 2.07
CA TRP A 55 -3.41 8.48 0.94
C TRP A 55 -3.06 9.16 -0.38
N ARG A 56 -2.79 10.46 -0.38
CA ARG A 56 -2.31 11.18 -1.57
C ARG A 56 -0.99 10.59 -2.08
N ASN A 57 -0.05 10.29 -1.18
CA ASN A 57 1.19 9.62 -1.56
C ASN A 57 0.91 8.24 -2.18
N ILE A 58 0.01 7.46 -1.57
CA ILE A 58 -0.41 6.15 -2.08
C ILE A 58 -0.95 6.29 -3.51
N PHE A 59 -1.86 7.22 -3.75
CA PHE A 59 -2.46 7.46 -5.07
C PHE A 59 -1.48 8.00 -6.09
N SER A 60 -0.56 8.89 -5.68
CA SER A 60 0.45 9.45 -6.57
C SER A 60 1.38 8.40 -7.16
N LEU A 61 1.65 7.32 -6.42
CA LEU A 61 2.62 6.28 -6.79
C LEU A 61 1.95 5.01 -7.33
N GLY A 62 0.81 4.62 -6.76
CA GLY A 62 0.11 3.37 -7.07
C GLY A 62 -1.15 3.52 -7.93
N GLY A 63 -1.60 4.76 -8.17
CA GLY A 63 -2.89 5.05 -8.78
C GLY A 63 -4.06 4.94 -7.78
N CYS A 64 -5.25 5.38 -8.21
CA CYS A 64 -6.49 5.33 -7.42
C CYS A 64 -7.43 4.22 -7.93
N ASP A 65 -6.98 2.96 -7.86
CA ASP A 65 -7.80 1.81 -8.26
C ASP A 65 -8.91 1.54 -7.24
N ARG A 66 -10.09 2.13 -7.44
CA ARG A 66 -11.25 2.04 -6.55
C ARG A 66 -11.73 0.60 -6.29
N TYR A 67 -11.43 -0.35 -7.17
CA TYR A 67 -11.79 -1.75 -6.99
C TYR A 67 -10.79 -2.55 -6.16
N SER A 68 -9.59 -2.00 -5.96
CA SER A 68 -8.56 -2.59 -5.10
C SER A 68 -9.15 -2.87 -3.72
N LYS A 69 -8.79 -4.01 -3.12
CA LYS A 69 -9.15 -4.34 -1.73
C LYS A 69 -8.78 -3.22 -0.75
N ASP A 70 -7.74 -2.45 -1.06
CA ASP A 70 -7.27 -1.35 -0.22
C ASP A 70 -8.21 -0.14 -0.29
N LEU A 71 -8.99 0.03 -1.36
CA LEU A 71 -9.88 1.19 -1.57
C LEU A 71 -11.37 0.86 -1.40
N VAL A 72 -11.70 -0.35 -0.94
CA VAL A 72 -13.06 -0.70 -0.54
C VAL A 72 -13.37 -0.11 0.84
N LEU A 73 -14.48 0.60 0.92
CA LEU A 73 -15.03 1.14 2.16
C LEU A 73 -15.89 0.09 2.86
N ALA A 74 -15.64 -0.17 4.14
CA ALA A 74 -16.59 -0.94 4.93
C ALA A 74 -17.72 -0.04 5.43
N ALA A 75 -18.94 -0.49 5.20
CA ALA A 75 -20.14 0.16 5.68
C ALA A 75 -21.06 -0.84 6.39
N ILE A 76 -21.80 -0.31 7.35
CA ILE A 76 -22.91 -1.00 7.97
C ILE A 76 -24.17 -0.57 7.24
N VAL A 77 -24.94 -1.56 6.84
CA VAL A 77 -26.20 -1.35 6.12
C VAL A 77 -27.29 -2.18 6.77
N SER A 78 -28.48 -1.60 6.84
CA SER A 78 -29.71 -2.32 7.20
C SER A 78 -30.11 -3.31 6.10
N HIS A 79 -31.02 -4.21 6.42
CA HIS A 79 -31.56 -5.16 5.44
C HIS A 79 -32.24 -4.45 4.26
N ASP A 80 -33.00 -3.38 4.54
CA ASP A 80 -33.68 -2.60 3.50
C ASP A 80 -32.66 -1.93 2.57
N GLN A 81 -31.62 -1.31 3.14
CA GLN A 81 -30.55 -0.70 2.35
C GLN A 81 -29.82 -1.71 1.47
N LEU A 82 -29.59 -2.94 1.95
CA LEU A 82 -28.95 -4.00 1.16
C LEU A 82 -29.74 -4.36 -0.10
N SER A 83 -31.07 -4.38 -0.02
CA SER A 83 -31.93 -4.69 -1.16
C SER A 83 -31.88 -3.63 -2.27
N GLU A 84 -31.46 -2.41 -1.94
CA GLU A 84 -31.27 -1.31 -2.88
C GLU A 84 -29.88 -1.28 -3.52
N LEU A 85 -28.93 -2.09 -3.03
CA LEU A 85 -27.57 -2.10 -3.54
C LEU A 85 -27.45 -2.95 -4.81
N ASP A 86 -26.75 -2.39 -5.82
CA ASP A 86 -26.39 -3.11 -7.04
C ASP A 86 -24.99 -3.72 -6.91
N PHE A 87 -24.94 -5.05 -6.89
CA PHE A 87 -23.69 -5.85 -6.86
C PHE A 87 -23.23 -6.33 -8.23
N ASP A 88 -24.03 -6.10 -9.28
CA ASP A 88 -23.70 -6.42 -10.67
C ASP A 88 -22.78 -5.36 -11.30
N GLY A 89 -22.54 -4.27 -10.58
CA GLY A 89 -21.52 -3.27 -10.88
C GLY A 89 -22.06 -2.00 -11.50
N ASN A 90 -23.39 -1.82 -11.54
CA ASN A 90 -23.95 -0.52 -11.87
C ASN A 90 -23.81 0.43 -10.69
N MET A 91 -23.78 1.73 -11.00
CA MET A 91 -23.73 2.76 -9.97
C MET A 91 -25.13 3.01 -9.43
N ILE A 92 -25.27 2.89 -8.12
CA ILE A 92 -26.49 3.29 -7.42
C ILE A 92 -26.61 4.80 -7.49
N GLN A 93 -27.59 5.27 -8.25
CA GLN A 93 -27.83 6.71 -8.43
C GLN A 93 -28.67 7.30 -7.30
N GLN A 94 -29.42 6.46 -6.59
CA GLN A 94 -30.32 6.86 -5.51
C GLN A 94 -30.37 5.77 -4.43
N ALA A 95 -30.08 6.15 -3.19
CA ALA A 95 -30.33 5.34 -2.00
C ALA A 95 -31.45 6.00 -1.19
N SER A 96 -32.31 5.21 -0.55
CA SER A 96 -33.41 5.71 0.28
C SER A 96 -32.93 6.48 1.51
N SER A 97 -31.71 6.19 1.96
CA SER A 97 -31.11 6.76 3.16
C SER A 97 -29.59 6.81 3.06
N ASN A 98 -28.96 7.55 3.97
CA ASN A 98 -27.50 7.60 4.03
C ASN A 98 -26.91 6.30 4.58
N ILE A 99 -25.77 5.88 4.04
CA ILE A 99 -25.02 4.70 4.47
C ILE A 99 -23.91 5.11 5.45
N GLU A 100 -23.89 4.47 6.61
CA GLU A 100 -22.85 4.71 7.61
C GLU A 100 -21.58 3.92 7.28
N CYS A 101 -20.50 4.65 7.03
CA CYS A 101 -19.18 4.11 6.78
C CYS A 101 -18.33 4.08 8.06
N LEU A 102 -17.70 2.95 8.30
CA LEU A 102 -16.83 2.73 9.46
C LEU A 102 -15.46 3.40 9.29
N TYR A 103 -14.97 3.57 8.07
CA TYR A 103 -13.69 4.22 7.77
C TYR A 103 -13.63 4.69 6.32
N GLY A 104 -12.58 5.45 5.98
CA GLY A 104 -12.24 5.80 4.61
C GLY A 104 -12.62 7.22 4.20
N ARG A 105 -13.06 8.05 5.15
CA ARG A 105 -13.28 9.49 4.93
C ARG A 105 -12.03 10.18 4.38
N GLU A 106 -10.89 10.03 5.04
CA GLU A 106 -9.61 10.63 4.63
C GLU A 106 -9.14 10.11 3.27
N MET A 107 -9.45 8.84 2.95
CA MET A 107 -9.16 8.21 1.67
C MET A 107 -9.98 8.83 0.54
N ILE A 108 -11.30 8.99 0.74
CA ILE A 108 -12.18 9.64 -0.25
C ILE A 108 -11.77 11.09 -0.46
N THR A 109 -11.46 11.81 0.62
CA THR A 109 -10.94 13.18 0.53
C THR A 109 -9.67 13.24 -0.31
N ALA A 110 -8.72 12.33 -0.10
CA ALA A 110 -7.51 12.26 -0.92
C ALA A 110 -7.82 11.84 -2.38
N ALA A 111 -8.79 10.97 -2.61
CA ALA A 111 -9.13 10.46 -3.94
C ALA A 111 -9.75 11.54 -4.83
N GLN A 112 -10.44 12.53 -4.25
CA GLN A 112 -10.99 13.67 -4.99
C GLN A 112 -9.94 14.42 -5.82
N ASP A 113 -8.67 14.42 -5.40
CA ASP A 113 -7.57 15.05 -6.14
C ASP A 113 -7.15 14.26 -7.40
N TYR A 114 -7.57 13.00 -7.52
CA TYR A 114 -7.17 12.05 -8.58
C TYR A 114 -8.34 11.61 -9.47
N LEU A 115 -9.58 11.79 -9.03
CA LEU A 115 -10.78 11.39 -9.77
C LEU A 115 -11.23 12.50 -10.73
N PRO A 116 -11.76 12.16 -11.92
CA PRO A 116 -12.35 13.12 -12.83
C PRO A 116 -13.51 13.91 -12.18
N LEU A 117 -13.70 15.15 -12.62
CA LEU A 117 -14.87 15.95 -12.27
C LEU A 117 -16.15 15.16 -12.59
N ARG A 118 -17.00 14.94 -11.58
CA ARG A 118 -18.26 14.15 -11.62
C ARG A 118 -18.12 12.63 -11.51
N ASP A 119 -16.91 12.11 -11.30
CA ASP A 119 -16.68 10.69 -11.03
C ASP A 119 -16.70 10.41 -9.52
N ASP A 120 -17.79 10.82 -8.87
CA ASP A 120 -17.93 10.95 -7.41
C ASP A 120 -18.39 9.66 -6.71
N TRP A 121 -17.95 8.49 -7.19
CA TRP A 121 -18.31 7.18 -6.63
C TRP A 121 -17.14 6.43 -6.02
N CYS A 122 -17.46 5.56 -5.06
CA CYS A 122 -16.55 4.66 -4.40
C CYS A 122 -17.09 3.22 -4.38
N THR A 123 -16.20 2.26 -4.13
CA THR A 123 -16.59 0.88 -3.91
C THR A 123 -16.90 0.63 -2.44
N LEU A 124 -18.12 0.17 -2.16
CA LEU A 124 -18.55 -0.27 -0.83
C LEU A 124 -18.49 -1.79 -0.74
N GLY A 125 -18.01 -2.28 0.40
CA GLY A 125 -18.16 -3.66 0.85
C GLY A 125 -19.18 -3.70 2.00
N PRO A 126 -20.49 -3.75 1.72
CA PRO A 126 -21.51 -3.77 2.76
C PRO A 126 -21.47 -5.08 3.53
N ASN A 127 -21.63 -4.96 4.86
CA ASN A 127 -21.92 -6.10 5.73
C ASN A 127 -23.28 -5.87 6.38
N GLU A 128 -24.11 -6.91 6.42
CA GLU A 128 -25.38 -6.87 7.16
C GLU A 128 -25.08 -6.65 8.65
N THR A 129 -25.96 -5.90 9.33
CA THR A 129 -25.92 -5.51 10.75
C THR A 129 -24.80 -6.17 11.56
N VAL A 130 -23.70 -5.45 11.68
CA VAL A 130 -22.52 -5.86 12.44
C VAL A 130 -22.82 -5.62 13.92
N GLN A 131 -22.80 -6.66 14.76
CA GLN A 131 -22.92 -6.51 16.21
C GLN A 131 -21.85 -5.52 16.72
N GLU A 132 -22.16 -4.75 17.77
CA GLU A 132 -21.28 -3.70 18.32
C GLU A 132 -19.83 -4.18 18.51
N PHE A 133 -19.64 -5.42 18.96
CA PHE A 133 -18.33 -6.04 19.18
C PHE A 133 -17.54 -6.26 17.88
N LEU A 134 -18.22 -6.58 16.77
CA LEU A 134 -17.59 -6.74 15.46
C LEU A 134 -17.24 -5.37 14.86
N LYS A 135 -17.98 -4.29 15.18
CA LYS A 135 -17.63 -2.94 14.72
C LYS A 135 -16.25 -2.53 15.23
N ALA A 136 -15.94 -2.81 16.50
CA ALA A 136 -14.62 -2.57 17.07
C ALA A 136 -13.53 -3.34 16.32
N GLU A 137 -13.76 -4.62 16.02
CA GLU A 137 -12.82 -5.45 15.25
C GLU A 137 -12.61 -4.92 13.81
N PHE A 138 -13.67 -4.52 13.12
CA PHE A 138 -13.56 -3.87 11.79
C PHE A 138 -12.81 -2.54 11.86
N LEU A 139 -13.07 -1.74 12.89
CA LEU A 139 -12.36 -0.48 13.11
C LEU A 139 -10.87 -0.72 13.38
N GLU A 140 -10.55 -1.70 14.23
CA GLU A 140 -9.18 -2.11 14.53
C GLU A 140 -8.45 -2.61 13.28
N ARG A 141 -9.05 -3.50 12.50
CA ARG A 141 -8.50 -3.98 11.22
C ARG A 141 -8.24 -2.84 10.23
N SER A 142 -9.15 -1.86 10.19
CA SER A 142 -9.01 -0.71 9.30
C SER A 142 -8.05 0.37 9.80
N VAL A 143 -7.74 0.39 11.10
CA VAL A 143 -6.62 1.16 11.67
C VAL A 143 -5.30 0.44 11.41
N ARG A 144 -5.28 -0.89 11.51
CA ARG A 144 -4.15 -1.79 11.22
C ARG A 144 -3.76 -1.86 9.74
N LYS A 145 -4.18 -0.91 8.90
CA LYS A 145 -3.95 -0.92 7.44
C LYS A 145 -2.48 -0.81 7.00
N ASP A 146 -1.54 -0.89 7.94
CA ASP A 146 -0.18 -1.39 7.74
C ASP A 146 -0.06 -2.79 8.36
N GLU A 147 -0.72 -3.79 7.77
CA GLU A 147 -0.51 -5.21 8.10
C GLU A 147 0.91 -5.68 7.75
N PHE A 148 1.69 -4.83 7.08
CA PHE A 148 3.01 -5.15 6.56
C PHE A 148 4.07 -4.36 7.30
N THR A 149 5.02 -5.10 7.84
CA THR A 149 6.28 -4.57 8.36
C THR A 149 7.09 -3.93 7.23
N ASP A 150 8.03 -3.06 7.62
CA ASP A 150 8.95 -2.42 6.69
C ASP A 150 9.69 -3.43 5.79
N GLY A 151 10.12 -4.55 6.38
CA GLY A 151 10.77 -5.62 5.64
C GLY A 151 9.84 -6.37 4.70
N GLU A 152 8.58 -6.62 5.07
CA GLU A 152 7.61 -7.24 4.16
C GLU A 152 7.32 -6.35 2.96
N ILE A 153 7.19 -5.03 3.17
CA ILE A 153 7.05 -4.05 2.09
C ILE A 153 8.29 -4.09 1.19
N PHE A 154 9.50 -4.05 1.77
CA PHE A 154 10.75 -4.13 1.02
C PHE A 154 10.86 -5.44 0.20
N ARG A 155 10.54 -6.58 0.81
CA ARG A 155 10.55 -7.88 0.15
C ARG A 155 9.64 -7.90 -1.07
N LYS A 156 8.40 -7.40 -0.93
CA LYS A 156 7.42 -7.34 -2.03
C LYS A 156 7.89 -6.43 -3.15
N ILE A 157 8.47 -5.27 -2.82
CA ILE A 157 9.07 -4.35 -3.80
C ILE A 157 10.08 -5.08 -4.67
N ARG A 158 11.00 -5.84 -4.06
CA ARG A 158 12.08 -6.56 -4.77
C ARG A 158 11.57 -7.76 -5.56
N LEU A 159 10.69 -8.55 -4.98
CA LEU A 159 10.11 -9.73 -5.63
C LEU A 159 9.39 -9.33 -6.94
N TYR A 160 8.52 -8.31 -6.89
CA TYR A 160 7.85 -7.82 -8.10
C TYR A 160 8.80 -7.14 -9.09
N ALA A 161 9.88 -6.50 -8.61
CA ALA A 161 10.88 -5.93 -9.50
C ALA A 161 11.66 -7.02 -10.26
N GLN A 162 12.00 -8.15 -9.62
CA GLN A 162 12.66 -9.28 -10.28
C GLN A 162 11.76 -9.96 -11.32
N GLU A 163 10.47 -10.04 -11.05
CA GLU A 163 9.47 -10.58 -11.97
C GLU A 163 9.14 -9.62 -13.14
N GLY A 164 9.72 -8.42 -13.17
CA GLY A 164 9.39 -7.39 -14.15
C GLY A 164 8.00 -6.75 -13.96
N ASN A 165 7.31 -7.08 -12.87
CA ASN A 165 6.01 -6.53 -12.50
C ASN A 165 6.16 -5.18 -11.79
N PHE A 166 6.63 -4.18 -12.53
CA PHE A 166 6.90 -2.85 -11.99
C PHE A 166 5.64 -2.15 -11.44
N GLU A 167 4.46 -2.47 -11.95
CA GLU A 167 3.20 -1.92 -11.42
C GLU A 167 2.95 -2.36 -9.98
N SER A 168 3.05 -3.66 -9.72
CA SER A 168 2.89 -4.19 -8.37
C SER A 168 3.97 -3.67 -7.45
N SER A 169 5.23 -3.64 -7.92
CA SER A 169 6.34 -3.04 -7.16
C SER A 169 6.02 -1.60 -6.72
N ARG A 170 5.46 -0.77 -7.61
CA ARG A 170 5.05 0.61 -7.28
C ARG A 170 3.96 0.72 -6.23
N LYS A 171 2.98 -0.17 -6.27
CA LYS A 171 1.94 -0.26 -5.23
C LYS A 171 2.54 -0.56 -3.85
N TRP A 172 3.66 -1.28 -3.78
CA TRP A 172 4.38 -1.51 -2.52
C TRP A 172 5.28 -0.34 -2.13
N TRP A 173 5.91 0.34 -3.08
CA TRP A 173 6.64 1.59 -2.82
C TRP A 173 5.74 2.67 -2.22
N SER A 174 4.47 2.72 -2.61
CA SER A 174 3.53 3.74 -2.17
C SER A 174 3.16 3.65 -0.69
N ARG A 175 3.43 2.51 -0.06
CA ARG A 175 3.23 2.26 1.38
C ARG A 175 4.39 2.76 2.25
N LEU A 176 5.51 3.14 1.64
CA LEU A 176 6.63 3.68 2.40
C LEU A 176 6.43 5.17 2.67
N SER A 177 6.69 5.60 3.91
CA SER A 177 6.86 7.03 4.20
C SER A 177 7.97 7.62 3.30
N PRO A 178 7.94 8.92 2.99
CA PRO A 178 8.96 9.56 2.16
C PRO A 178 10.40 9.29 2.62
N THR A 179 10.63 9.30 3.94
CA THR A 179 11.94 9.00 4.54
C THR A 179 12.36 7.56 4.29
N LYS A 180 11.47 6.59 4.56
CA LYS A 180 11.75 5.15 4.33
C LYS A 180 11.98 4.86 2.84
N ALA A 181 11.19 5.48 1.96
CA ALA A 181 11.37 5.37 0.52
C ALA A 181 12.74 5.91 0.09
N ASN A 182 13.20 7.04 0.63
CA ASN A 182 14.51 7.59 0.32
C ASN A 182 15.65 6.70 0.84
N ASN A 183 15.55 6.19 2.07
CA ASN A 183 16.51 5.25 2.62
C ASN A 183 16.62 3.98 1.76
N LEU A 184 15.47 3.43 1.36
CA LEU A 184 15.44 2.25 0.51
C LEU A 184 16.05 2.54 -0.87
N LYS A 185 15.76 3.69 -1.48
CA LYS A 185 16.40 4.10 -2.75
C LYS A 185 17.92 4.16 -2.63
N GLN A 186 18.45 4.67 -1.52
CA GLN A 186 19.89 4.72 -1.29
C GLN A 186 20.49 3.32 -1.14
N LEU A 187 19.85 2.45 -0.36
CA LEU A 187 20.26 1.05 -0.21
C LEU A 187 20.33 0.33 -1.57
N LEU A 188 19.33 0.57 -2.42
CA LEU A 188 19.24 -0.06 -3.74
C LEU A 188 20.26 0.45 -4.76
N LYS A 189 20.95 1.56 -4.49
CA LYS A 189 22.11 1.99 -5.31
C LYS A 189 23.33 1.10 -5.10
N ASN A 190 23.42 0.41 -3.96
CA ASN A 190 24.47 -0.56 -3.72
C ASN A 190 24.09 -1.91 -4.33
N ASN A 191 24.58 -2.17 -5.54
CA ASN A 191 24.28 -3.40 -6.29
C ASN A 191 24.69 -4.68 -5.55
N SER A 192 25.80 -4.64 -4.81
CA SER A 192 26.27 -5.80 -4.04
C SER A 192 25.30 -6.15 -2.92
N LEU A 193 24.89 -5.15 -2.14
CA LEU A 193 23.94 -5.34 -1.04
C LEU A 193 22.55 -5.73 -1.56
N SER A 194 22.10 -5.09 -2.64
CA SER A 194 20.82 -5.41 -3.29
C SER A 194 20.76 -6.85 -3.79
N SER A 195 21.84 -7.34 -4.41
CA SER A 195 21.94 -8.74 -4.86
C SER A 195 21.88 -9.74 -3.70
N LYS A 196 22.49 -9.42 -2.56
CA LYS A 196 22.38 -10.24 -1.34
C LYS A 196 20.95 -10.29 -0.82
N PHE A 197 20.27 -9.15 -0.70
CA PHE A 197 18.85 -9.13 -0.31
C PHE A 197 17.97 -9.92 -1.27
N ASP A 198 18.24 -9.81 -2.57
CA ASP A 198 17.54 -10.55 -3.62
C ASP A 198 17.65 -12.07 -3.43
N SER A 199 18.83 -12.57 -3.05
CA SER A 199 19.03 -14.00 -2.74
C SER A 199 18.23 -14.49 -1.52
N LEU A 200 17.85 -13.58 -0.62
CA LEU A 200 17.11 -13.87 0.61
C LEU A 200 15.59 -13.78 0.43
N LEU A 201 15.09 -13.31 -0.73
CA LEU A 201 13.65 -13.14 -0.97
C LEU A 201 12.86 -14.44 -0.82
N LYS A 202 13.49 -15.59 -1.06
CA LYS A 202 12.89 -16.94 -0.92
C LYS A 202 12.56 -17.31 0.53
N PHE A 203 13.09 -16.60 1.52
CA PHE A 203 12.87 -16.87 2.94
C PHE A 203 11.99 -15.78 3.57
N PRO A 204 10.65 -15.92 3.54
CA PRO A 204 9.75 -14.89 4.04
C PRO A 204 9.91 -14.58 5.54
N GLY A 205 10.33 -15.56 6.35
CA GLY A 205 10.48 -15.39 7.80
C GLY A 205 11.59 -14.43 8.25
N LEU A 206 12.49 -14.02 7.37
CA LEU A 206 13.59 -13.08 7.72
C LEU A 206 13.18 -11.60 7.70
N TRP A 207 11.99 -11.31 7.16
CA TRP A 207 11.60 -9.95 6.80
C TRP A 207 10.76 -9.20 7.85
N PRO A 208 9.93 -9.84 8.71
CA PRO A 208 9.11 -9.12 9.68
C PRO A 208 9.90 -8.15 10.59
N ASP A 209 11.11 -8.53 10.99
CA ASP A 209 11.92 -7.74 11.94
C ASP A 209 12.79 -6.65 11.27
N ILE A 210 12.82 -6.59 9.93
CA ILE A 210 13.62 -5.59 9.21
C ILE A 210 12.91 -4.23 9.30
N GLN A 211 13.60 -3.25 9.89
CA GLN A 211 13.13 -1.87 10.00
C GLN A 211 13.82 -0.97 8.98
N LEU A 212 13.05 -0.46 8.01
CA LEU A 212 13.59 0.43 6.98
C LEU A 212 14.10 1.76 7.56
N GLY A 213 13.56 2.13 8.71
CA GLY A 213 13.99 3.26 9.51
C GLY A 213 15.47 3.20 9.92
N MET A 214 16.04 2.02 10.17
CA MET A 214 17.41 1.88 10.69
C MET A 214 18.51 1.89 9.61
N PHE A 215 18.16 1.83 8.32
CA PHE A 215 19.18 1.76 7.27
C PHE A 215 20.04 3.02 7.11
N HIS A 216 19.58 4.18 7.61
CA HIS A 216 20.44 5.36 7.67
C HIS A 216 21.68 5.11 8.57
N THR A 217 21.50 4.39 9.68
CA THR A 217 22.59 3.94 10.56
C THR A 217 23.47 2.92 9.86
N LEU A 218 22.89 2.01 9.08
CA LEU A 218 23.61 0.97 8.34
C LEU A 218 24.44 1.54 7.17
N HIS A 219 24.03 2.67 6.59
CA HIS A 219 24.79 3.42 5.60
C HIS A 219 25.88 4.30 6.25
N GLY A 220 25.63 4.81 7.45
CA GLY A 220 26.60 5.59 8.24
C GLY A 220 27.69 4.72 8.90
N ALA A 221 27.33 3.51 9.31
CA ALA A 221 28.24 2.45 9.68
C ALA A 221 28.94 1.97 8.41
N LYS A 222 30.05 2.60 8.05
CA LYS A 222 30.96 2.11 7.02
C LYS A 222 31.51 0.75 7.47
N CYS A 223 30.75 -0.33 7.33
CA CYS A 223 31.19 -1.67 7.66
C CYS A 223 32.29 -2.08 6.66
N PRO A 224 33.58 -2.17 7.08
CA PRO A 224 34.69 -2.41 6.16
C PRO A 224 34.87 -3.89 5.76
N GLU A 225 33.91 -4.76 6.11
CA GLU A 225 34.20 -6.18 6.34
C GLU A 225 34.25 -7.05 5.08
N VAL A 226 34.47 -6.45 3.91
CA VAL A 226 34.94 -7.16 2.72
C VAL A 226 35.87 -6.26 1.91
N TRP A 227 37.07 -6.03 2.43
CA TRP A 227 38.26 -5.90 1.59
C TRP A 227 39.07 -7.19 1.62
N PRO A 228 38.75 -8.21 0.82
CA PRO A 228 39.78 -9.10 0.33
C PRO A 228 40.38 -8.46 -0.93
N PHE A 229 41.71 -8.47 -1.02
CA PHE A 229 42.55 -8.07 -2.16
C PHE A 229 42.93 -6.59 -2.29
N GLN A 230 43.90 -6.17 -1.47
CA GLN A 230 45.10 -5.48 -1.96
C GLN A 230 46.20 -5.53 -0.87
N TYR A 231 46.76 -6.72 -0.67
CA TYR A 231 48.04 -6.89 0.00
C TYR A 231 49.06 -7.23 -1.08
N GLN A 232 49.76 -6.23 -1.63
CA GLN A 232 51.04 -6.45 -2.29
C GLN A 232 52.01 -5.28 -2.01
N ALA A 233 52.99 -5.64 -1.17
CA ALA A 233 54.39 -5.21 -1.15
C ALA A 233 54.72 -3.72 -0.99
N GLY A 234 55.03 -3.36 0.27
CA GLY A 234 55.87 -2.22 0.62
C GLY A 234 56.76 -2.55 1.81
N TYR A 235 57.50 -3.66 1.76
CA TYR A 235 58.61 -3.89 2.69
C TYR A 235 59.87 -3.30 2.07
N GLY A 236 60.24 -2.11 2.54
CA GLY A 236 61.61 -1.63 2.47
C GLY A 236 62.45 -2.40 3.48
N ILE A 237 63.45 -3.12 3.00
CA ILE A 237 64.62 -3.51 3.79
C ILE A 237 65.83 -3.01 3.01
N SER A 238 66.46 -1.98 3.56
CA SER A 238 67.81 -1.55 3.18
C SER A 238 68.78 -2.62 3.67
N VAL A 239 69.63 -3.10 2.77
CA VAL A 239 70.80 -3.91 3.11
C VAL A 239 72.00 -3.03 2.84
N ASP A 240 72.67 -2.62 3.92
CA ASP A 240 74.12 -2.38 3.92
C ASP A 240 74.82 -3.71 4.20
#